data_AF-C5EZR6-F1
#
_entry.id   AF-C5EZR6-F1
#
_cell.length_a   1.000
_cell.length_b   1.000
_cell.length_c   1.000
_cell.angle_alpha   90.00
_cell.angle_beta   90.00
_cell.angle_gamma   90.00
#
_symmetry.space_group_name_H-M   'P 1'
#
loop_
_entity.id
_entity.type
_entity.pdbx_description
1 polymer ?
#
loop_
_entity_poly.entity_id
_entity_poly.type
_entity_poly.pdbx_seq_one_letter_code
_entity_poly.pdbx_strand_id
1 'polypeptide(L)'
;MLNWRLIGVFLLTIVFSWLIAKINIVYTPLKRQILFRTSSIAVALVLFVACFLPFTKTYVPFFRTHNQIRLYNTPFYQFYALLRYYQKNLIAKQEFKVLTKEVKIEDANKRLLVMVVGETARAENYSLGGYSKNDTNFFTKQESVIYFSQVSSCGTATAISLPCMFSFSKRSEYSSSEYQQNVLDVLSGGGGAYRGLVTIPADVKGFVRG
;
A
#
# COMPACT_ATOMS: atom_id res chain seq x y z
N MET A 1 27.34 35.63 -17.08
CA MET A 1 27.08 35.21 -18.48
C MET A 1 25.58 35.23 -18.73
N LEU A 2 25.07 36.30 -19.36
CA LEU A 2 23.65 36.46 -19.64
C LEU A 2 23.30 35.63 -20.89
N ASN A 3 22.53 34.57 -20.72
CA ASN A 3 22.23 33.60 -21.77
C ASN A 3 21.28 34.21 -22.81
N TRP A 4 21.71 34.30 -24.07
CA TRP A 4 20.93 34.87 -25.20
C TRP A 4 19.51 34.28 -25.31
N ARG A 5 19.35 33.01 -24.93
CA ARG A 5 18.03 32.34 -24.89
C ARG A 5 17.07 32.96 -23.87
N LEU A 6 17.57 33.45 -22.73
CA LEU A 6 16.74 34.12 -21.71
C LEU A 6 16.26 35.49 -22.17
N ILE A 7 17.09 36.22 -22.93
CA ILE A 7 16.74 37.52 -23.52
C ILE A 7 15.63 37.33 -24.56
N GLY A 8 15.73 36.29 -25.40
CA GLY A 8 14.69 35.94 -26.37
C GLY A 8 13.35 35.60 -25.72
N VAL A 9 13.34 34.81 -24.64
CA VAL A 9 12.11 34.49 -23.89
C VAL A 9 11.52 35.74 -23.23
N PHE A 10 12.37 36.60 -22.65
CA PHE A 10 11.91 37.83 -21.99
C PHE A 10 11.26 38.81 -22.98
N LEU A 11 11.88 39.03 -24.14
CA LEU A 11 11.29 39.84 -25.22
C LEU A 11 9.96 39.26 -25.70
N LEU A 12 9.85 37.94 -25.84
CA LEU A 12 8.61 37.29 -26.23
C LEU A 12 7.49 37.52 -25.20
N THR A 13 7.81 37.45 -23.90
CA THR A 13 6.83 37.72 -22.83
C THR A 13 6.35 39.17 -22.82
N ILE A 14 7.24 40.13 -23.09
CA ILE A 14 6.89 41.56 -23.18
C ILE A 14 6.00 41.81 -24.39
N VAL A 15 6.33 41.22 -25.55
CA VAL A 15 5.52 41.36 -26.77
C VAL A 15 4.13 40.76 -26.57
N PHE A 16 4.01 39.59 -25.93
CA PHE A 16 2.71 38.99 -25.59
C PHE A 16 1.93 39.85 -24.59
N SER A 17 2.58 40.41 -23.57
CA SER A 17 1.95 41.30 -22.60
C SER A 17 1.43 42.59 -23.27
N TRP A 18 2.21 43.17 -24.18
CA TRP A 18 1.82 44.36 -24.93
C TRP A 18 0.67 44.10 -25.91
N LEU A 19 0.66 42.94 -26.57
CA LEU A 19 -0.45 42.50 -27.43
C LEU A 19 -1.75 42.35 -26.64
N ILE A 20 -1.70 41.77 -25.44
CA ILE A 20 -2.87 41.62 -24.56
C ILE A 20 -3.36 42.99 -24.08
N ALA A 21 -2.44 43.91 -23.74
CA ALA A 21 -2.79 45.26 -23.29
C ALA A 21 -3.49 46.11 -24.36
N LYS A 22 -3.26 45.82 -25.66
CA LYS A 22 -3.93 46.50 -26.78
C LYS A 22 -5.31 45.93 -27.13
N ILE A 23 -5.77 44.87 -26.48
CA ILE A 23 -7.09 44.29 -26.76
C ILE A 23 -8.16 45.14 -26.08
N ASN A 24 -8.97 45.81 -26.90
CA ASN A 24 -10.21 46.45 -26.42
C ASN A 24 -11.24 45.38 -26.04
N ILE A 25 -11.61 45.33 -24.76
CA ILE A 25 -12.58 44.38 -24.22
C ILE A 25 -13.99 44.88 -24.56
N VAL A 26 -14.54 44.39 -25.67
CA VAL A 26 -15.95 44.63 -26.04
C VAL A 26 -16.82 43.61 -25.30
N TYR A 27 -17.65 44.08 -24.36
CA TYR A 27 -18.56 43.23 -23.60
C TYR A 27 -19.72 42.76 -24.47
N THR A 28 -19.77 41.47 -24.75
CA THR A 28 -20.82 40.81 -25.54
C THR A 28 -21.86 40.15 -24.61
N PRO A 29 -23.10 39.88 -25.06
CA PRO A 29 -24.14 39.28 -24.22
C PRO A 29 -23.69 37.94 -23.61
N LEU A 30 -24.11 37.67 -22.35
CA LEU A 30 -23.70 36.53 -21.51
C LEU A 30 -23.63 35.18 -22.23
N LYS A 31 -24.59 34.86 -23.12
CA LYS A 31 -24.61 33.60 -23.88
C LYS A 31 -23.41 33.48 -24.84
N ARG A 32 -23.05 34.57 -25.52
CA ARG A 32 -21.91 34.63 -26.43
C ARG A 32 -20.60 34.57 -25.65
N GLN A 33 -20.55 35.21 -24.48
CA GLN A 33 -19.38 35.17 -23.59
C GLN A 33 -19.11 33.76 -23.03
N ILE A 34 -20.15 33.02 -22.63
CA ILE A 34 -20.01 31.62 -22.18
C ILE A 34 -19.50 30.74 -23.32
N LEU A 35 -20.09 30.87 -24.53
CA LEU A 35 -19.68 30.10 -25.71
C LEU A 35 -18.22 30.36 -26.10
N PHE A 36 -17.79 31.62 -26.09
CA PHE A 36 -16.39 31.96 -26.36
C PHE A 36 -15.45 31.39 -25.30
N ARG A 37 -15.81 31.51 -24.00
CA ARG A 37 -14.98 30.97 -22.91
C ARG A 37 -14.86 29.45 -22.96
N THR A 38 -15.96 28.73 -23.19
CA THR A 38 -15.92 27.26 -23.31
C THR A 38 -15.17 26.82 -24.57
N SER A 39 -15.33 27.53 -25.69
CA SER A 39 -14.57 27.28 -26.92
C SER A 39 -13.07 27.51 -26.70
N SER A 40 -12.67 28.59 -26.03
CA SER A 40 -11.26 28.84 -25.70
C SER A 40 -10.66 27.78 -24.78
N ILE A 41 -11.41 27.32 -23.78
CA ILE A 41 -10.99 26.21 -22.91
C ILE A 41 -10.84 24.92 -23.72
N ALA A 42 -11.79 24.62 -24.61
CA ALA A 42 -11.74 23.44 -25.47
C ALA A 42 -10.51 23.48 -26.39
N VAL A 43 -10.23 24.62 -27.03
CA VAL A 43 -9.04 24.79 -27.88
C VAL A 43 -7.75 24.62 -27.07
N ALA A 44 -7.68 25.22 -25.88
CA ALA A 44 -6.52 25.06 -25.00
C ALA A 44 -6.32 23.59 -24.58
N LEU A 45 -7.41 22.87 -24.31
CA LEU A 45 -7.36 21.44 -23.95
C LEU A 45 -6.92 20.59 -25.14
N VAL A 46 -7.41 20.86 -26.34
CA VAL A 46 -6.97 20.19 -27.58
C VAL A 46 -5.48 20.43 -27.83
N LEU A 47 -5.01 21.67 -27.69
CA LEU A 47 -3.59 22.01 -27.83
C LEU A 47 -2.74 21.31 -26.76
N PHE A 48 -3.20 21.27 -25.51
CA PHE A 48 -2.55 20.55 -24.43
C PHE A 48 -2.41 19.06 -24.76
N VAL A 49 -3.49 18.41 -25.20
CA VAL A 49 -3.47 16.99 -25.57
C VAL A 49 -2.55 16.76 -26.77
N ALA A 50 -2.62 17.59 -27.82
CA ALA A 50 -1.76 17.49 -28.99
C ALA A 50 -0.27 17.59 -28.63
N CYS A 51 0.09 18.50 -27.72
CA CYS A 51 1.45 18.61 -27.19
C CYS A 51 1.83 17.43 -26.28
N PHE A 52 0.88 16.87 -25.52
CA PHE A 52 1.14 15.81 -24.55
C PHE A 52 1.28 14.42 -25.18
N LEU A 53 0.50 14.12 -26.24
CA LEU A 53 0.49 12.85 -26.97
C LEU A 53 1.89 12.32 -27.36
N PRO A 54 2.81 13.11 -27.95
CA PRO A 54 4.14 12.61 -28.31
C PRO A 54 4.98 12.21 -27.09
N PHE A 55 4.76 12.83 -25.93
CA PHE A 55 5.50 12.51 -24.70
C PHE A 55 4.92 11.33 -23.90
N THR A 56 3.79 10.77 -24.32
CA THR A 56 3.16 9.61 -23.65
C THR A 56 4.11 8.42 -23.51
N LYS A 57 4.96 8.17 -24.52
CA LYS A 57 5.97 7.10 -24.49
C LYS A 57 7.01 7.27 -23.39
N THR A 58 7.25 8.49 -22.93
CA THR A 58 8.20 8.79 -21.85
C THR A 58 7.50 8.84 -20.49
N TYR A 59 6.31 9.45 -20.42
CA TYR A 59 5.58 9.59 -19.16
C TYR A 59 4.97 8.27 -18.66
N VAL A 60 4.38 7.44 -19.54
CA VAL A 60 3.70 6.20 -19.12
C VAL A 60 4.64 5.21 -18.42
N PRO A 61 5.85 4.90 -18.94
CA PRO A 61 6.79 4.03 -18.24
C PRO A 61 7.29 4.64 -16.92
N PHE A 62 7.56 5.94 -16.89
CA PHE A 62 7.99 6.64 -15.67
C PHE A 62 6.98 6.47 -14.53
N PHE A 63 5.69 6.70 -14.80
CA PHE A 63 4.61 6.51 -13.83
C PHE A 63 4.35 5.03 -13.48
N ARG A 64 4.66 4.07 -14.37
CA ARG A 64 4.60 2.63 -14.06
C ARG A 64 5.71 2.20 -13.11
N THR A 65 6.94 2.63 -13.37
CA THR A 65 8.12 2.28 -12.55
C THR A 65 8.07 2.96 -11.18
N HIS A 66 7.64 4.22 -11.12
CA HIS A 66 7.60 5.00 -9.89
C HIS A 66 6.17 5.15 -9.37
N ASN A 67 5.47 4.02 -9.22
CA ASN A 67 4.08 4.04 -8.74
C ASN A 67 3.93 4.67 -7.34
N GLN A 68 5.03 4.74 -6.57
CA GLN A 68 5.10 5.41 -5.28
C GLN A 68 4.94 6.93 -5.37
N ILE A 69 5.28 7.57 -6.51
CA ILE A 69 5.15 9.04 -6.69
C ILE A 69 3.69 9.48 -6.59
N ARG A 70 2.73 8.60 -6.91
CA ARG A 70 1.29 8.87 -6.77
C ARG A 70 0.88 9.21 -5.34
N LEU A 71 1.61 8.70 -4.34
CA LEU A 71 1.34 8.97 -2.91
C LEU A 71 1.82 10.35 -2.46
N TYR A 72 2.75 10.97 -3.18
CA TYR A 72 3.32 12.28 -2.81
C TYR A 72 2.52 13.47 -3.35
N ASN A 73 1.60 13.25 -4.31
CA ASN A 73 0.71 14.28 -4.83
C ASN A 73 -0.47 14.51 -3.87
N THR A 74 -0.24 15.31 -2.84
CA THR A 74 -1.14 15.57 -1.71
C THR A 74 -2.57 15.99 -2.07
N PRO A 75 -2.87 16.88 -3.04
CA PRO A 75 -4.26 17.23 -3.34
C PRO A 75 -5.01 16.14 -4.13
N PHE A 76 -4.30 15.34 -4.94
CA PHE A 76 -4.91 14.30 -5.78
C PHE A 76 -5.12 12.97 -5.04
N TYR A 77 -4.33 12.72 -3.99
CA TYR A 77 -4.44 11.50 -3.21
C TYR A 77 -5.81 11.32 -2.56
N GLN A 78 -6.42 12.41 -2.07
CA GLN A 78 -7.74 12.38 -1.43
C GLN A 78 -8.84 11.89 -2.39
N PHE A 79 -8.87 12.42 -3.61
CA PHE A 79 -9.80 11.97 -4.65
C PHE A 79 -9.57 10.51 -5.04
N TYR A 80 -8.31 10.09 -5.18
CA TYR A 80 -7.98 8.70 -5.48
C TYR A 80 -8.42 7.75 -4.35
N ALA A 81 -8.20 8.13 -3.09
CA ALA A 81 -8.62 7.35 -1.94
C ALA A 81 -10.15 7.23 -1.85
N LEU A 82 -10.88 8.31 -2.11
CA LEU A 82 -12.35 8.31 -2.16
C LEU A 82 -12.87 7.39 -3.27
N LEU A 83 -12.32 7.48 -4.48
CA LEU A 83 -12.68 6.58 -5.59
C LEU A 83 -12.40 5.11 -5.25
N ARG A 84 -11.21 4.82 -4.70
CA ARG A 84 -10.83 3.47 -4.27
C ARG A 84 -11.75 2.93 -3.17
N TYR A 85 -12.13 3.77 -2.21
CA TYR A 85 -13.08 3.42 -1.16
C TYR A 85 -14.45 3.10 -1.74
N TYR A 86 -14.96 3.94 -2.63
CA TYR A 86 -16.26 3.73 -3.26
C TYR A 86 -16.28 2.44 -4.09
N GLN A 87 -15.24 2.21 -4.92
CA GLN A 87 -15.09 0.97 -5.67
C GLN A 87 -15.04 -0.26 -4.75
N LYS A 88 -14.26 -0.21 -3.67
CA LYS A 88 -14.14 -1.33 -2.72
C LYS A 88 -15.46 -1.65 -2.02
N ASN A 89 -16.30 -0.65 -1.73
CA ASN A 89 -17.60 -0.86 -1.08
C ASN A 89 -18.71 -1.27 -2.05
N LEU A 90 -18.63 -0.86 -3.32
CA LEU A 90 -19.60 -1.24 -4.35
C LEU A 90 -19.34 -2.63 -4.96
N ILE A 91 -18.08 -3.07 -5.00
CA ILE A 91 -17.76 -4.43 -5.44
C ILE A 91 -18.33 -5.40 -4.40
N ALA A 92 -19.20 -6.31 -4.85
CA ALA A 92 -19.86 -7.29 -4.01
C ALA A 92 -18.86 -8.01 -3.09
N LYS A 93 -19.20 -8.13 -1.80
CA LYS A 93 -18.42 -8.93 -0.86
C LYS A 93 -18.35 -10.35 -1.41
N GLN A 94 -17.13 -10.87 -1.57
CA GLN A 94 -16.93 -12.24 -2.04
C GLN A 94 -17.60 -13.21 -1.05
N GLU A 95 -18.17 -14.29 -1.56
CA GLU A 95 -18.68 -15.38 -0.71
C GLU A 95 -17.52 -16.09 -0.01
N PHE A 96 -17.76 -16.56 1.22
CA PHE A 96 -16.74 -17.24 2.02
C PHE A 96 -16.38 -18.59 1.40
N LYS A 97 -15.12 -18.76 1.02
CA LYS A 97 -14.63 -20.02 0.42
C LYS A 97 -14.07 -20.96 1.49
N VAL A 98 -14.69 -22.14 1.61
CA VAL A 98 -14.17 -23.25 2.43
C VAL A 98 -13.18 -24.05 1.59
N LEU A 99 -11.92 -24.11 2.02
CA LEU A 99 -10.84 -24.74 1.24
C LEU A 99 -10.59 -26.20 1.64
N THR A 100 -10.95 -26.57 2.86
CA THR A 100 -10.68 -27.90 3.42
C THR A 100 -11.96 -28.60 3.84
N LYS A 101 -12.01 -29.92 3.60
CA LYS A 101 -13.04 -30.80 4.15
C LYS A 101 -12.77 -31.03 5.64
N GLU A 102 -13.81 -31.42 6.39
CA GLU A 102 -13.72 -31.73 7.82
C GLU A 102 -12.50 -32.61 8.12
N VAL A 103 -11.60 -32.10 8.96
CA VAL A 103 -10.41 -32.82 9.40
C VAL A 103 -10.79 -33.61 10.64
N LYS A 104 -10.71 -34.95 10.57
CA LYS A 104 -10.84 -35.81 11.76
C LYS A 104 -9.46 -36.07 12.33
N ILE A 105 -9.25 -35.69 13.58
CA ILE A 105 -8.03 -36.02 14.32
C ILE A 105 -8.19 -37.45 14.83
N GLU A 106 -7.44 -38.39 14.22
CA GLU A 106 -7.46 -39.81 14.59
C GLU A 106 -6.52 -40.16 15.76
N ASP A 107 -5.65 -39.22 16.16
CA ASP A 107 -4.71 -39.42 17.26
C ASP A 107 -5.33 -39.00 18.60
N ALA A 108 -5.41 -39.94 19.56
CA ALA A 108 -5.94 -39.72 20.89
C ALA A 108 -4.98 -38.97 21.83
N ASN A 109 -3.73 -38.76 21.42
CA ASN A 109 -2.73 -38.09 22.25
C ASN A 109 -2.95 -36.56 22.27
N LYS A 110 -3.13 -36.01 23.47
CA LYS A 110 -3.23 -34.56 23.67
C LYS A 110 -1.87 -33.91 23.41
N ARG A 111 -1.81 -32.98 22.46
CA ARG A 111 -0.63 -32.17 22.14
C ARG A 111 -0.94 -30.70 22.41
N LEU A 112 0.02 -29.96 23.00
CA LEU A 112 -0.09 -28.53 23.21
C LEU A 112 0.85 -27.80 22.24
N LEU A 113 0.29 -26.94 21.40
CA LEU A 113 1.04 -26.05 20.52
C LEU A 113 0.83 -24.61 20.98
N VAL A 114 1.92 -23.90 21.25
CA VAL A 114 1.90 -22.46 21.57
C VAL A 114 2.56 -21.71 20.42
N MET A 115 1.80 -20.83 19.77
CA MET A 115 2.30 -19.97 18.71
C MET A 115 2.42 -18.53 19.22
N VAL A 116 3.64 -18.00 19.23
CA VAL A 116 3.92 -16.62 19.62
C VAL A 116 4.13 -15.78 18.37
N VAL A 117 3.28 -14.77 18.16
CA VAL A 117 3.38 -13.84 17.02
C VAL A 117 3.98 -12.53 17.52
N GLY A 118 5.20 -12.22 17.08
CA GLY A 118 5.85 -10.94 17.36
C GLY A 118 5.31 -9.81 16.48
N GLU A 119 5.44 -8.56 16.94
CA GLU A 119 4.96 -7.39 16.20
C GLU A 119 6.03 -6.78 15.26
N THR A 120 7.09 -6.21 15.82
CA THR A 120 8.10 -5.42 15.07
C THR A 120 9.52 -5.97 15.21
N ALA A 121 9.66 -7.24 15.63
CA ALA A 121 10.96 -7.87 15.78
C ALA A 121 11.65 -8.04 14.40
N ARG A 122 12.94 -7.68 14.33
CA ARG A 122 13.76 -7.79 13.10
C ARG A 122 14.92 -8.75 13.33
N ALA A 123 15.18 -9.63 12.36
CA ALA A 123 16.22 -10.66 12.43
C ALA A 123 17.63 -10.10 12.69
N GLU A 124 17.95 -8.94 12.14
CA GLU A 124 19.25 -8.26 12.31
C GLU A 124 19.58 -7.91 13.78
N ASN A 125 18.57 -7.84 14.65
CA ASN A 125 18.73 -7.53 16.07
C ASN A 125 18.71 -8.78 16.96
N TYR A 126 18.75 -9.99 16.39
CA TYR A 126 18.83 -11.25 17.16
C TYR A 126 20.29 -11.66 17.35
N SER A 127 20.71 -11.78 18.60
CA SER A 127 22.06 -12.24 18.95
C SER A 127 22.33 -13.69 18.52
N LEU A 128 21.29 -14.52 18.38
CA LEU A 128 21.39 -15.85 17.74
C LEU A 128 21.73 -15.78 16.24
N GLY A 129 21.46 -14.64 15.59
CA GLY A 129 21.79 -14.37 14.19
C GLY A 129 23.10 -13.61 13.98
N GLY A 130 23.92 -13.43 15.02
CA GLY A 130 25.20 -12.73 14.95
C GLY A 130 25.17 -11.26 15.37
N TYR A 131 24.06 -10.76 15.92
CA TYR A 131 24.01 -9.42 16.49
C TYR A 131 24.90 -9.32 17.74
N SER A 132 25.92 -8.45 17.67
CA SER A 132 26.99 -8.36 18.66
C SER A 132 26.84 -7.23 19.68
N LYS A 133 25.92 -6.27 19.46
CA LYS A 133 25.82 -5.07 20.30
C LYS A 133 25.19 -5.36 21.67
N ASN A 134 24.12 -6.16 21.71
CA ASN A 134 23.46 -6.60 22.96
C ASN A 134 23.05 -8.06 22.86
N ASP A 135 23.06 -8.79 23.98
CA ASP A 135 22.54 -10.16 24.04
C ASP A 135 21.00 -10.19 24.11
N THR A 136 20.35 -10.10 22.95
CA THR A 136 18.88 -10.10 22.84
C THR A 136 18.25 -11.47 23.05
N ASN A 137 19.02 -12.55 23.08
CA ASN A 137 18.52 -13.92 23.21
C ASN A 137 19.04 -14.62 24.49
N PHE A 138 19.39 -13.86 25.52
CA PHE A 138 19.97 -14.37 26.77
C PHE A 138 19.21 -15.58 27.35
N PHE A 139 17.88 -15.47 27.47
CA PHE A 139 17.04 -16.55 28.02
C PHE A 139 16.87 -17.72 27.05
N THR A 140 16.73 -17.45 25.76
CA THR A 140 16.45 -18.50 24.77
C THR A 140 17.71 -19.26 24.34
N LYS A 141 18.90 -18.69 24.51
CA LYS A 141 20.19 -19.35 24.20
C LYS A 141 20.46 -20.57 25.07
N GLN A 142 19.94 -20.56 26.30
CA GLN A 142 20.12 -21.65 27.27
C GLN A 142 19.16 -22.82 26.99
N GLU A 143 18.12 -22.55 26.22
CA GLU A 143 17.14 -23.54 25.80
C GLU A 143 17.58 -24.14 24.45
N SER A 144 17.20 -25.39 24.17
CA SER A 144 17.51 -26.08 22.91
C SER A 144 16.64 -25.57 21.74
N VAL A 145 16.69 -24.26 21.49
CA VAL A 145 15.90 -23.57 20.46
C VAL A 145 16.59 -23.64 19.09
N ILE A 146 15.78 -23.75 18.04
CA ILE A 146 16.24 -23.68 16.65
C ILE A 146 16.00 -22.27 16.13
N TYR A 147 17.06 -21.60 15.69
CA TYR A 147 16.99 -20.26 15.09
C TYR A 147 17.05 -20.36 13.56
N PHE A 148 16.07 -19.74 12.89
CA PHE A 148 16.02 -19.63 11.44
C PHE A 148 16.49 -18.24 11.00
N SER A 149 17.68 -18.15 10.39
CA SER A 149 18.28 -16.88 9.97
C SER A 149 17.68 -16.32 8.67
N GLN A 150 17.08 -17.16 7.83
CA GLN A 150 16.53 -16.79 6.52
C GLN A 150 15.00 -16.84 6.50
N VAL A 151 14.36 -15.97 7.28
CA VAL A 151 12.89 -15.84 7.32
C VAL A 151 12.48 -14.47 6.79
N SER A 152 11.43 -14.43 5.97
CA SER A 152 10.88 -13.20 5.40
C SER A 152 9.41 -13.05 5.76
N SER A 153 8.98 -11.83 6.05
CA SER A 153 7.56 -11.54 6.30
C SER A 153 6.76 -11.49 5.00
N CYS A 154 5.46 -11.75 5.07
CA CYS A 154 4.56 -11.57 3.92
C CYS A 154 4.38 -10.07 3.56
N GLY A 155 4.40 -9.20 4.57
CA GLY A 155 4.24 -7.75 4.42
C GLY A 155 5.03 -6.96 5.46
N THR A 156 4.97 -5.64 5.34
CA THR A 156 5.64 -4.69 6.25
C THR A 156 4.70 -4.05 7.26
N ALA A 157 3.42 -4.40 7.24
CA ALA A 157 2.38 -3.87 8.13
C ALA A 157 1.54 -5.02 8.70
N THR A 158 1.24 -4.96 10.00
CA THR A 158 0.49 -6.01 10.72
C THR A 158 -0.83 -6.38 10.05
N ALA A 159 -1.53 -5.39 9.51
CA ALA A 159 -2.81 -5.56 8.80
C ALA A 159 -2.72 -6.43 7.53
N ILE A 160 -1.52 -6.63 6.99
CA ILE A 160 -1.27 -7.50 5.83
C ILE A 160 -0.55 -8.77 6.28
N SER A 161 0.50 -8.61 7.11
CA SER A 161 1.36 -9.72 7.50
C SER A 161 0.63 -10.78 8.32
N LEU A 162 -0.19 -10.36 9.29
CA LEU A 162 -0.86 -11.30 10.18
C LEU A 162 -1.91 -12.13 9.44
N PRO A 163 -2.86 -11.56 8.67
CA PRO A 163 -3.80 -12.37 7.91
C PRO A 163 -3.12 -13.26 6.86
N CYS A 164 -2.08 -12.75 6.18
CA CYS A 164 -1.35 -13.53 5.17
C CYS A 164 -0.63 -14.76 5.76
N MET A 165 -0.06 -14.66 6.96
CA MET A 165 0.64 -15.79 7.60
C MET A 165 -0.29 -16.95 7.96
N PHE A 166 -1.56 -16.66 8.24
CA PHE A 166 -2.58 -17.68 8.54
C PHE A 166 -3.38 -18.10 7.30
N SER A 167 -3.15 -17.47 6.16
CA SER A 167 -3.78 -17.83 4.89
C SER A 167 -3.11 -19.05 4.26
N PHE A 168 -3.85 -19.76 3.42
CA PHE A 168 -3.29 -20.79 2.54
C PHE A 168 -2.56 -20.20 1.33
N SER A 169 -2.78 -18.91 1.04
CA SER A 169 -2.15 -18.19 -0.08
C SER A 169 -0.65 -17.93 0.19
N LYS A 170 0.19 -18.11 -0.83
CA LYS A 170 1.60 -17.66 -0.77
C LYS A 170 1.67 -16.13 -0.83
N ARG A 171 2.77 -15.55 -0.36
CA ARG A 171 3.02 -14.08 -0.40
C ARG A 171 2.76 -13.44 -1.76
N SER A 172 3.08 -14.13 -2.86
CA SER A 172 2.89 -13.64 -4.23
C SER A 172 1.43 -13.64 -4.70
N GLU A 173 0.58 -14.46 -4.08
CA GLU A 173 -0.82 -14.70 -4.46
C GLU A 173 -1.81 -14.10 -3.46
N TYR A 174 -1.34 -13.75 -2.26
CA TYR A 174 -2.15 -13.17 -1.20
C TYR A 174 -2.80 -11.86 -1.63
N SER A 175 -4.11 -11.75 -1.39
CA SER A 175 -4.86 -10.51 -1.57
C SER A 175 -5.57 -10.13 -0.28
N SER A 176 -5.49 -8.86 0.12
CA SER A 176 -6.26 -8.31 1.25
C SER A 176 -7.78 -8.38 1.08
N SER A 177 -8.27 -8.79 -0.08
CA SER A 177 -9.69 -9.01 -0.38
C SER A 177 -10.09 -10.48 -0.35
N GLU A 178 -9.17 -11.40 -0.07
CA GLU A 178 -9.50 -12.83 0.02
C GLU A 178 -10.46 -13.06 1.20
N TYR A 179 -11.49 -13.86 0.95
CA TYR A 179 -12.49 -14.22 1.95
C TYR A 179 -12.66 -15.74 1.93
N GLN A 180 -11.74 -16.42 2.59
CA GLN A 180 -11.61 -17.86 2.57
C GLN A 180 -11.16 -18.37 3.95
N GLN A 181 -11.31 -19.67 4.15
CA GLN A 181 -10.88 -20.36 5.37
C GLN A 181 -9.38 -20.17 5.63
N ASN A 182 -9.00 -19.96 6.88
CA ASN A 182 -7.62 -19.83 7.33
C ASN A 182 -7.18 -21.07 8.15
N VAL A 183 -5.89 -21.16 8.51
CA VAL A 183 -5.35 -22.31 9.27
C VAL A 183 -6.02 -22.47 10.65
N LEU A 184 -6.37 -21.38 11.34
CA LEU A 184 -7.02 -21.42 12.65
C LEU A 184 -8.47 -21.92 12.55
N ASP A 185 -9.17 -21.60 11.47
CA ASP A 185 -10.51 -22.10 11.18
C ASP A 185 -10.49 -23.63 10.97
N VAL A 186 -9.44 -24.16 10.35
CA VAL A 186 -9.27 -25.61 10.16
C VAL A 186 -8.97 -26.30 11.49
N LEU A 187 -8.07 -25.72 12.29
CA LEU A 187 -7.68 -26.28 13.58
C LEU A 187 -8.85 -26.29 14.58
N SER A 188 -9.69 -25.25 14.57
CA SER A 188 -10.89 -25.18 15.42
C SER A 188 -12.00 -26.11 14.93
N GLY A 189 -12.19 -26.23 13.60
CA GLY A 189 -13.19 -27.13 13.02
C GLY A 189 -12.88 -28.63 13.18
N GLY A 190 -11.61 -29.00 13.32
CA GLY A 190 -11.17 -30.41 13.43
C GLY A 190 -11.27 -31.04 14.83
N GLY A 191 -11.93 -30.38 15.79
CA GLY A 191 -12.09 -30.89 17.16
C GLY A 191 -10.91 -30.57 18.10
N GLY A 192 -9.92 -29.80 17.65
CA GLY A 192 -8.91 -29.23 18.53
C GLY A 192 -9.50 -28.11 19.38
N ALA A 193 -9.32 -28.15 20.70
CA ALA A 193 -9.69 -27.06 21.59
C ALA A 193 -8.78 -25.85 21.34
N TYR A 194 -9.13 -25.00 20.38
CA TYR A 194 -8.47 -23.73 20.14
C TYR A 194 -8.91 -22.70 21.19
N ARG A 195 -7.94 -22.15 21.93
CA ARG A 195 -8.15 -21.00 22.82
C ARG A 195 -7.49 -19.80 22.17
N GLY A 196 -8.28 -18.75 21.97
CA GLY A 196 -7.96 -17.61 21.10
C GLY A 196 -6.61 -16.92 21.34
N LEU A 197 -6.15 -16.22 20.29
CA LEU A 197 -4.99 -15.33 20.32
C LEU A 197 -5.09 -14.31 21.46
N VAL A 198 -4.22 -14.43 22.46
CA VAL A 198 -3.99 -13.39 23.46
C VAL A 198 -2.93 -12.45 22.91
N THR A 199 -3.32 -11.22 22.58
CA THR A 199 -2.36 -10.17 22.26
C THR A 199 -1.69 -9.76 23.56
N ILE A 200 -0.44 -10.16 23.77
CA ILE A 200 0.38 -9.63 24.86
C ILE A 200 1.10 -8.41 24.28
N PRO A 201 0.71 -7.16 24.61
CA PRO A 201 1.49 -6.01 24.22
C PRO A 201 2.90 -6.20 24.79
N ALA A 202 3.92 -6.05 23.95
CA ALA A 202 5.33 -6.30 24.30
C ALA A 202 5.90 -5.36 25.39
N ASP A 203 5.07 -4.55 26.04
CA ASP A 203 5.44 -3.58 27.06
C ASP A 203 5.17 -4.06 28.51
N VAL A 204 4.84 -5.34 28.72
CA VAL A 204 4.68 -5.89 30.07
C VAL A 204 6.00 -6.48 30.55
N LYS A 205 6.85 -5.62 31.14
CA LYS A 205 7.77 -6.04 32.20
C LYS A 205 6.93 -6.68 33.32
N GLY A 206 6.83 -8.00 33.33
CA GLY A 206 6.04 -8.68 34.35
C GLY A 206 5.88 -10.16 34.07
N PHE A 207 6.95 -10.91 34.29
CA PHE A 207 6.91 -12.36 34.42
C PHE A 207 6.04 -12.70 35.64
N VAL A 208 4.81 -13.18 35.44
CA VAL A 208 4.02 -13.78 36.50
C VAL A 208 4.19 -15.29 36.39
N ARG A 209 4.96 -15.84 37.34
CA ARG A 209 4.99 -17.26 37.66
C ARG A 209 3.61 -17.70 38.16
N GLY A 210 3.14 -18.82 37.66
CA GLY A 210 2.09 -19.67 38.21
C GLY A 210 2.35 -21.10 37.77
#